data_AF-A0A3D3USU2-F1
#
_entry.id   AF-A0A3D3USU2-F1
#
_cell.length_a   1.000
_cell.length_b   1.000
_cell.length_c   1.000
_cell.angle_alpha   90.00
_cell.angle_beta   90.00
_cell.angle_gamma   90.00
#
_symmetry.space_group_name_H-M   'P 1'
#
loop_
_entity.id
_entity.type
_entity.pdbx_description
1 polymer ?
#
loop_
_entity_poly.entity_id
_entity_poly.type
_entity_poly.pdbx_seq_one_letter_code
_entity_poly.pdbx_strand_id
1 'polypeptide(L)'
;MSNFGMMITQAKKEVVFNQLRWDTYLVSKGCKMGTLRKMWIVLLYVGLVVCVVQTAAASQATESLNLPEDTTTRLVVRQLRISGNTLVSTEELLEFMPAIYNASDQRDSEADSQYLYDLRSIQKVISAPGRSQEVSLRAIQGLTQYILSVYQKNNYSGIYVYVPEGAIRDGVELVGGILPINVLEAPVSEVKIKYYDAE
;
A
#
# COMPACT_ATOMS: atom_id res chain seq x y z
N MET A 1 4.56 2.56 -23.96
CA MET A 1 3.62 3.69 -24.18
C MET A 1 2.24 3.13 -24.40
N SER A 2 1.23 3.77 -23.80
CA SER A 2 -0.22 3.55 -23.98
C SER A 2 -0.88 2.41 -23.19
N ASN A 3 -1.25 2.71 -21.94
CA ASN A 3 -2.44 2.16 -21.27
C ASN A 3 -3.13 3.20 -20.35
N PHE A 4 -2.44 4.31 -20.02
CA PHE A 4 -3.02 5.43 -19.26
C PHE A 4 -4.10 6.22 -20.03
N GLY A 5 -4.06 6.22 -21.37
CA GLY A 5 -5.05 6.93 -22.19
C GLY A 5 -6.44 6.30 -22.20
N MET A 6 -6.54 4.99 -21.95
CA MET A 6 -7.81 4.26 -22.04
C MET A 6 -8.68 4.45 -20.78
N MET A 7 -8.06 4.55 -19.59
CA MET A 7 -8.77 4.83 -18.32
C MET A 7 -9.34 6.26 -18.25
N ILE A 8 -8.62 7.26 -18.77
CA ILE A 8 -9.12 8.65 -18.81
C ILE A 8 -10.36 8.75 -19.72
N THR A 9 -10.45 7.91 -20.75
CA THR A 9 -11.56 7.93 -21.70
C THR A 9 -12.84 7.29 -21.12
N GLN A 10 -12.71 6.30 -20.23
CA GLN A 10 -13.86 5.71 -19.53
C GLN A 10 -14.42 6.64 -18.44
N ALA A 11 -13.56 7.23 -17.62
CA ALA A 11 -14.00 8.17 -16.57
C ALA A 11 -14.74 9.38 -17.15
N LYS A 12 -14.32 9.87 -18.33
CA LYS A 12 -14.98 10.98 -19.02
C LYS A 12 -16.39 10.62 -19.54
N LYS A 13 -16.63 9.36 -19.90
CA LYS A 13 -17.94 8.89 -20.40
C LYS A 13 -18.97 8.75 -19.28
N GLU A 14 -18.57 8.27 -18.10
CA GLU A 14 -19.50 8.11 -16.97
C GLU A 14 -19.96 9.45 -16.38
N VAL A 15 -19.08 10.45 -16.34
CA VAL A 15 -19.42 11.81 -15.90
C VAL A 15 -20.43 12.45 -16.85
N VAL A 16 -20.26 12.29 -18.17
CA VAL A 16 -21.21 12.82 -19.17
C VAL A 16 -22.55 12.11 -19.12
N PHE A 17 -22.56 10.80 -18.87
CA PHE A 17 -23.79 10.00 -18.77
C PHE A 17 -24.64 10.37 -17.55
N ASN A 18 -24.00 10.61 -16.39
CA ASN A 18 -24.71 11.09 -15.21
C ASN A 18 -25.21 12.54 -15.36
N GLN A 19 -24.49 13.41 -16.06
CA GLN A 19 -24.91 14.79 -16.31
C GLN A 19 -26.23 14.87 -17.09
N LEU A 20 -26.39 14.03 -18.13
CA LEU A 20 -27.58 14.01 -19.00
C LEU A 20 -28.86 13.51 -18.28
N ARG A 21 -28.71 12.65 -17.27
CA ARG A 21 -29.83 12.10 -16.49
C ARG A 21 -30.43 13.13 -15.52
N TRP A 22 -29.62 14.08 -15.03
CA TRP A 22 -30.08 15.15 -14.14
C TRP A 22 -30.76 16.30 -14.90
N ASP A 23 -30.29 16.61 -16.10
CA ASP A 23 -30.90 17.67 -16.93
C ASP A 23 -32.35 17.31 -17.35
N THR A 24 -32.66 16.03 -17.57
CA THR A 24 -34.02 15.57 -17.87
C THR A 24 -34.97 15.67 -16.67
N TYR A 25 -34.46 15.49 -15.44
CA TYR A 25 -35.26 15.57 -14.22
C TYR A 25 -35.63 17.03 -13.84
N LEU A 26 -34.77 17.99 -14.18
CA LEU A 26 -34.94 19.39 -13.78
C LEU A 26 -35.75 20.22 -14.80
N VAL A 27 -35.77 19.85 -16.08
CA VAL A 27 -36.65 20.48 -17.09
C VAL A 27 -38.13 20.20 -16.78
N SER A 28 -38.46 19.03 -16.22
CA SER A 28 -39.81 18.68 -15.78
C SER A 28 -40.38 19.59 -14.68
N LYS A 29 -39.54 20.38 -13.98
CA LYS A 29 -39.94 21.20 -12.82
C LYS A 29 -40.01 22.71 -13.11
N GLY A 30 -39.87 23.13 -14.38
CA GLY A 30 -40.16 24.51 -14.79
C GLY A 30 -39.32 25.60 -14.13
N CYS A 31 -38.10 25.29 -13.66
CA CYS A 31 -37.28 26.23 -12.91
C CYS A 31 -36.34 27.02 -13.85
N LYS A 32 -36.66 28.30 -14.10
CA LYS A 32 -35.77 29.23 -14.83
C LYS A 32 -34.56 29.61 -13.95
N MET A 33 -33.42 28.96 -14.16
CA MET A 33 -32.15 29.22 -13.44
C MET A 33 -31.06 29.77 -14.38
N GLY A 34 -31.12 31.06 -14.70
CA GLY A 34 -30.08 31.72 -15.50
C GLY A 34 -28.82 32.12 -14.71
N THR A 35 -29.00 32.49 -13.44
CA THR A 35 -27.94 33.20 -12.69
C THR A 35 -27.39 32.39 -11.51
N LEU A 36 -28.24 31.62 -10.82
CA LEU A 36 -27.85 30.74 -9.71
C LEU A 36 -26.99 29.55 -10.15
N ARG A 37 -27.13 29.12 -11.42
CA ARG A 37 -26.40 27.99 -12.00
C ARG A 37 -24.90 28.28 -12.17
N LYS A 38 -24.53 29.54 -12.45
CA LYS A 38 -23.12 29.93 -12.65
C LYS A 38 -22.36 30.02 -11.33
N MET A 39 -23.02 30.46 -10.26
CA MET A 39 -22.37 30.67 -8.96
C MET A 39 -22.03 29.34 -8.26
N TRP A 40 -22.89 28.33 -8.37
CA TRP A 40 -22.65 27.00 -7.80
C TRP A 40 -21.62 26.17 -8.57
N ILE A 41 -21.53 26.32 -9.90
CA ILE A 41 -20.53 25.64 -10.72
C ILE A 41 -19.12 26.16 -10.43
N VAL A 42 -18.96 27.47 -10.20
CA VAL A 42 -17.66 28.06 -9.81
C VAL A 42 -17.23 27.59 -8.42
N LEU A 43 -18.13 27.53 -7.45
CA LEU A 43 -17.84 27.05 -6.09
C LEU A 43 -17.44 25.56 -6.06
N LEU A 44 -18.09 24.72 -6.86
CA LEU A 44 -17.70 23.31 -7.01
C LEU A 44 -16.38 23.14 -7.76
N TYR A 45 -16.09 23.95 -8.78
CA TYR A 45 -14.81 23.87 -9.49
C TYR A 45 -13.63 24.34 -8.63
N VAL A 46 -13.78 25.40 -7.85
CA VAL A 46 -12.70 25.89 -6.97
C VAL A 46 -12.46 24.92 -5.82
N GLY A 47 -13.52 24.36 -5.20
CA GLY A 47 -13.38 23.35 -4.15
C GLY A 47 -12.76 22.04 -4.66
N LEU A 48 -13.11 21.60 -5.87
CA LEU A 48 -12.57 20.37 -6.46
C LEU A 48 -11.12 20.55 -6.95
N VAL A 49 -10.74 21.73 -7.46
CA VAL A 49 -9.35 22.03 -7.82
C VAL A 49 -8.46 22.10 -6.56
N VAL A 50 -8.95 22.63 -5.44
CA VAL A 50 -8.18 22.60 -4.17
C VAL A 50 -8.01 21.18 -3.64
N CYS A 51 -9.05 20.32 -3.68
CA CYS A 51 -8.92 18.92 -3.26
C CYS A 51 -8.01 18.06 -4.16
N VAL A 52 -7.95 18.31 -5.46
CA VAL A 52 -7.06 17.56 -6.37
C VAL A 52 -5.60 18.02 -6.25
N VAL A 53 -5.35 19.30 -5.90
CA VAL A 53 -3.98 19.77 -5.66
C VAL A 53 -3.44 19.29 -4.30
N GLN A 54 -4.29 19.20 -3.26
CA GLN A 54 -3.85 18.76 -1.92
C GLN A 54 -3.59 17.25 -1.82
N THR A 55 -4.17 16.43 -2.69
CA THR A 55 -3.88 14.98 -2.75
C THR A 55 -2.63 14.67 -3.58
N ALA A 56 -2.20 15.55 -4.49
CA ALA A 56 -0.93 15.40 -5.20
C ALA A 56 0.27 15.85 -4.35
N ALA A 57 0.09 16.85 -3.48
CA ALA A 57 1.16 17.44 -2.66
C ALA A 57 1.61 16.56 -1.47
N ALA A 58 0.88 15.50 -1.11
CA ALA A 58 1.30 14.55 -0.09
C ALA A 58 2.39 13.56 -0.57
N SER A 59 2.79 13.61 -1.85
CA SER A 59 3.73 12.65 -2.45
C SER A 59 5.18 13.15 -2.58
N GLN A 60 5.50 14.38 -2.18
CA GLN A 60 6.84 14.95 -2.41
C GLN A 60 7.36 15.83 -1.26
N ALA A 61 7.15 15.40 -0.01
CA ALA A 61 7.98 15.83 1.11
C ALA A 61 8.92 14.67 1.48
N THR A 62 9.83 14.32 0.57
CA THR A 62 11.08 13.67 0.98
C THR A 62 11.93 14.78 1.60
N GLU A 63 11.57 15.18 2.83
CA GLU A 63 12.63 15.53 3.77
C GLU A 63 13.66 14.40 3.68
N SER A 64 14.94 14.75 3.64
CA SER A 64 16.04 13.79 3.58
C SER A 64 16.02 12.95 4.86
N LEU A 65 15.13 11.94 4.89
CA LEU A 65 15.03 10.95 5.93
C LEU A 65 16.40 10.31 6.01
N ASN A 66 17.05 10.49 7.15
CA ASN A 66 18.36 9.94 7.40
C ASN A 66 18.19 8.43 7.60
N LEU A 67 18.29 7.69 6.51
CA LEU A 67 18.29 6.24 6.54
C LEU A 67 19.61 5.77 7.17
N PRO A 68 19.57 4.76 8.05
CA PRO A 68 20.78 4.23 8.63
C PRO A 68 21.61 3.56 7.54
N GLU A 69 22.92 3.54 7.73
CA GLU A 69 23.81 2.80 6.84
C GLU A 69 23.46 1.30 6.90
N ASP A 70 23.25 0.70 5.73
CA ASP A 70 22.93 -0.72 5.61
C ASP A 70 24.16 -1.53 5.24
N THR A 71 24.78 -2.11 6.26
CA THR A 71 25.94 -2.99 6.18
C THR A 71 25.56 -4.48 6.17
N THR A 72 24.27 -4.80 6.06
CA THR A 72 23.81 -6.19 6.09
C THR A 72 24.11 -6.92 4.78
N THR A 73 24.20 -8.26 4.86
CA THR A 73 24.40 -9.11 3.68
C THR A 73 23.36 -8.83 2.61
N ARG A 74 23.78 -8.87 1.35
CA ARG A 74 22.92 -8.66 0.18
C ARG A 74 22.69 -9.97 -0.55
N LEU A 75 21.44 -10.21 -0.91
CA LEU A 75 20.99 -11.37 -1.68
C LEU A 75 20.61 -10.90 -3.08
N VAL A 76 20.90 -11.74 -4.07
CA VAL A 76 20.45 -11.52 -5.45
C VAL A 76 19.03 -12.08 -5.60
N VAL A 77 18.05 -11.18 -5.73
CA VAL A 77 16.62 -11.49 -5.88
C VAL A 77 16.18 -11.19 -7.30
N ARG A 78 15.51 -12.15 -7.93
CA ARG A 78 14.85 -12.01 -9.24
C ARG A 78 13.34 -11.93 -9.14
N GLN A 79 12.78 -12.56 -8.11
CA GLN A 79 11.35 -12.66 -7.93
C GLN A 79 11.00 -12.72 -6.44
N LEU A 80 9.93 -12.03 -6.05
CA LEU A 80 9.30 -12.17 -4.74
C LEU A 80 8.16 -13.19 -4.85
N ARG A 81 8.05 -14.10 -3.88
CA ARG A 81 6.92 -15.02 -3.76
C ARG A 81 6.38 -14.97 -2.34
N ILE A 82 5.15 -14.49 -2.18
CA ILE A 82 4.43 -14.53 -0.90
C ILE A 82 3.53 -15.77 -0.90
N SER A 83 3.45 -16.48 0.22
CA SER A 83 2.67 -17.72 0.35
C SER A 83 2.07 -17.85 1.74
N GLY A 84 0.94 -18.54 1.86
CA GLY A 84 0.22 -18.73 3.12
C GLY A 84 -0.68 -17.55 3.53
N ASN A 85 -0.73 -16.49 2.71
CA ASN A 85 -1.67 -15.40 2.87
C ASN A 85 -3.03 -15.79 2.25
N THR A 86 -4.02 -16.07 3.10
CA THR A 86 -5.39 -16.41 2.68
C THR A 86 -6.41 -15.33 3.06
N LEU A 87 -6.11 -14.55 4.11
CA LEU A 87 -6.98 -13.46 4.59
C LEU A 87 -6.76 -12.15 3.83
N VAL A 88 -5.56 -11.92 3.30
CA VAL A 88 -5.18 -10.71 2.54
C VAL A 88 -4.49 -11.12 1.24
N SER A 89 -4.95 -10.60 0.11
CA SER A 89 -4.37 -10.93 -1.20
C SER A 89 -2.94 -10.39 -1.36
N THR A 90 -2.14 -11.03 -2.20
CA THR A 90 -0.76 -10.56 -2.47
C THR A 90 -0.76 -9.17 -3.10
N GLU A 91 -1.75 -8.89 -3.95
CA GLU A 91 -1.94 -7.60 -4.59
C GLU A 91 -2.21 -6.52 -3.53
N GLU A 92 -3.13 -6.76 -2.61
CA GLU A 92 -3.45 -5.84 -1.51
C GLU A 92 -2.28 -5.62 -0.55
N LEU A 93 -1.51 -6.68 -0.23
CA LEU A 93 -0.30 -6.56 0.57
C LEU A 93 0.70 -5.59 -0.06
N LEU A 94 0.82 -5.58 -1.39
CA LEU A 94 1.86 -4.84 -2.10
C LEU A 94 1.39 -3.50 -2.71
N GLU A 95 0.09 -3.27 -2.84
CA GLU A 95 -0.50 -2.12 -3.55
C GLU A 95 -0.02 -0.77 -3.01
N PHE A 96 0.01 -0.63 -1.68
CA PHE A 96 0.37 0.61 -0.99
C PHE A 96 1.74 0.55 -0.32
N MET A 97 2.62 -0.35 -0.78
CA MET A 97 3.94 -0.52 -0.17
C MET A 97 4.77 0.76 -0.34
N PRO A 98 5.16 1.42 0.77
CA PRO A 98 5.89 2.68 0.70
C PRO A 98 7.34 2.45 0.26
N ALA A 99 7.98 3.49 -0.28
CA ALA A 99 9.40 3.42 -0.63
C ALA A 99 10.30 3.29 0.62
N ILE A 100 9.93 3.99 1.70
CA ILE A 100 10.54 3.89 3.01
C ILE A 100 9.44 3.47 3.98
N TYR A 101 9.64 2.38 4.70
CA TYR A 101 8.73 1.91 5.72
C TYR A 101 9.23 2.29 7.10
N ASN A 102 8.38 2.97 7.87
CA ASN A 102 8.60 3.31 9.26
C ASN A 102 7.86 2.29 10.15
N ALA A 103 8.62 1.51 10.91
CA ALA A 103 8.07 0.49 11.82
C ALA A 103 7.79 1.03 13.23
N SER A 104 7.99 2.33 13.47
CA SER A 104 7.66 2.97 14.74
C SER A 104 6.24 3.55 14.72
N ASP A 105 5.71 3.86 15.90
CA ASP A 105 4.45 4.60 16.06
C ASP A 105 4.62 6.13 15.91
N GLN A 106 5.82 6.59 15.57
CA GLN A 106 6.16 8.01 15.46
C GLN A 106 6.05 8.51 14.02
N ARG A 107 5.98 9.84 13.85
CA ARG A 107 6.06 10.46 12.52
C ARG A 107 7.43 10.21 11.91
N ASP A 108 7.50 10.15 10.58
CA ASP A 108 8.74 9.81 9.87
C ASP A 108 9.93 10.72 10.23
N SER A 109 9.68 12.01 10.48
CA SER A 109 10.72 12.98 10.89
C SER A 109 11.19 12.85 12.34
N GLU A 110 10.43 12.14 13.18
CA GLU A 110 10.71 11.91 14.61
C GLU A 110 11.24 10.50 14.87
N ALA A 111 10.90 9.57 13.97
CA ALA A 111 11.29 8.17 14.07
C ALA A 111 12.81 8.02 14.03
N ASP A 112 13.35 7.25 14.98
CA ASP A 112 14.76 6.86 14.94
C ASP A 112 15.02 6.08 13.65
N SER A 113 16.13 6.43 12.98
CA SER A 113 16.61 5.81 11.75
C SER A 113 16.62 4.27 11.82
N GLN A 114 16.85 3.68 13.00
CA GLN A 114 16.82 2.23 13.19
C GLN A 114 15.47 1.58 12.87
N TYR A 115 14.36 2.32 12.93
CA TYR A 115 13.01 1.86 12.57
C TYR A 115 12.62 2.19 11.13
N LEU A 116 13.48 2.89 10.40
CA LEU A 116 13.28 3.20 8.99
C LEU A 116 13.94 2.13 8.12
N TYR A 117 13.15 1.59 7.18
CA TYR A 117 13.54 0.54 6.26
C TYR A 117 13.36 1.00 4.81
N ASP A 118 14.41 0.86 3.99
CA ASP A 118 14.34 1.16 2.55
C ASP A 118 13.79 -0.04 1.77
N LEU A 119 12.59 0.11 1.21
CA LEU A 119 11.91 -0.91 0.43
C LEU A 119 12.01 -0.68 -1.08
N ARG A 120 12.76 0.33 -1.54
CA ARG A 120 12.90 0.65 -2.97
C ARG A 120 13.52 -0.50 -3.77
N SER A 121 14.42 -1.27 -3.17
CA SER A 121 14.99 -2.48 -3.79
C SER A 121 13.92 -3.55 -4.02
N ILE A 122 13.01 -3.74 -3.06
CA ILE A 122 11.87 -4.66 -3.17
C ILE A 122 10.88 -4.19 -4.24
N GLN A 123 10.55 -2.90 -4.28
CA GLN A 123 9.69 -2.32 -5.32
C GLN A 123 10.24 -2.59 -6.74
N LYS A 124 11.57 -2.52 -6.93
CA LYS A 124 12.22 -2.85 -8.20
C LYS A 124 12.06 -4.32 -8.58
N VAL A 125 12.14 -5.24 -7.61
CA VAL A 125 11.90 -6.67 -7.84
C VAL A 125 10.46 -6.93 -8.27
N ILE A 126 9.49 -6.27 -7.63
CA ILE A 126 8.05 -6.43 -7.92
C ILE A 126 7.70 -5.84 -9.30
N SER A 127 8.22 -4.66 -9.63
CA SER A 127 7.93 -3.97 -10.88
C SER A 127 8.61 -4.58 -12.11
N ALA A 128 9.69 -5.34 -11.93
CA ALA A 128 10.44 -5.97 -13.01
C ALA A 128 10.85 -7.41 -12.65
N PRO A 129 9.90 -8.35 -12.52
CA PRO A 129 10.20 -9.73 -12.16
C PRO A 129 11.10 -10.39 -13.22
N GLY A 130 12.03 -11.22 -12.75
CA GLY A 130 13.03 -11.89 -13.59
C GLY A 130 14.35 -11.13 -13.74
N ARG A 131 14.36 -9.81 -13.48
CA ARG A 131 15.61 -9.03 -13.42
C ARG A 131 16.27 -9.22 -12.06
N SER A 132 17.55 -9.59 -12.06
CA SER A 132 18.33 -9.73 -10.83
C SER A 132 18.53 -8.36 -10.18
N GLN A 133 18.19 -8.26 -8.90
CA GLN A 133 18.41 -7.08 -8.05
C GLN A 133 19.00 -7.48 -6.72
N GLU A 134 19.90 -6.66 -6.21
CA GLU A 134 20.42 -6.83 -4.86
C GLU A 134 19.43 -6.29 -3.84
N VAL A 135 19.14 -7.12 -2.84
CA VAL A 135 18.28 -6.79 -1.72
C VAL A 135 19.02 -7.16 -0.44
N SER A 136 19.13 -6.21 0.49
CA SER A 136 19.77 -6.44 1.78
C SER A 136 18.88 -7.21 2.75
N LEU A 137 19.47 -7.89 3.73
CA LEU A 137 18.72 -8.54 4.81
C LEU A 137 17.87 -7.52 5.58
N ARG A 138 18.36 -6.29 5.78
CA ARG A 138 17.60 -5.21 6.41
C ARG A 138 16.34 -4.84 5.59
N ALA A 139 16.44 -4.78 4.26
CA ALA A 139 15.27 -4.53 3.41
C ALA A 139 14.26 -5.69 3.47
N ILE A 140 14.73 -6.94 3.56
CA ILE A 140 13.88 -8.13 3.76
C ILE A 140 13.17 -8.07 5.11
N GLN A 141 13.89 -7.72 6.18
CA GLN A 141 13.29 -7.50 7.50
C GLN A 141 12.22 -6.41 7.43
N GLY A 142 12.52 -5.26 6.80
CA GLY A 142 11.55 -4.19 6.58
C GLY A 142 10.29 -4.66 5.84
N LEU A 143 10.44 -5.48 4.81
CA LEU A 143 9.31 -6.07 4.08
C LEU A 143 8.46 -6.97 4.98
N THR A 144 9.07 -7.83 5.80
CA THR A 144 8.31 -8.70 6.72
C THR A 144 7.54 -7.89 7.77
N GLN A 145 8.13 -6.82 8.31
CA GLN A 145 7.47 -5.91 9.25
C GLN A 145 6.33 -5.15 8.57
N TYR A 146 6.55 -4.66 7.35
CA TYR A 146 5.52 -4.00 6.57
C TYR A 146 4.32 -4.92 6.34
N ILE A 147 4.53 -6.16 5.87
CA ILE A 147 3.44 -7.14 5.65
C ILE A 147 2.68 -7.38 6.96
N LEU A 148 3.38 -7.62 8.06
CA LEU A 148 2.75 -7.79 9.37
C LEU A 148 1.89 -6.58 9.76
N SER A 149 2.35 -5.37 9.48
CA SER A 149 1.59 -4.15 9.77
C SER A 149 0.32 -4.02 8.95
N VAL A 150 0.29 -4.54 7.70
CA VAL A 150 -0.93 -4.56 6.88
C VAL A 150 -1.98 -5.45 7.54
N TYR A 151 -1.59 -6.63 8.05
CA TYR A 151 -2.49 -7.49 8.80
C TYR A 151 -3.01 -6.83 10.08
N GLN A 152 -2.13 -6.19 10.85
CA GLN A 152 -2.50 -5.50 12.08
C GLN A 152 -3.49 -4.36 11.83
N LYS A 153 -3.29 -3.57 10.76
CA LYS A 153 -4.22 -2.50 10.36
C LYS A 153 -5.61 -3.03 9.97
N ASN A 154 -5.68 -4.28 9.52
CA ASN A 154 -6.92 -4.99 9.23
C ASN A 154 -7.51 -5.74 10.44
N ASN A 155 -6.98 -5.52 11.65
CA ASN A 155 -7.38 -6.16 12.91
C ASN A 155 -7.17 -7.68 12.94
N TYR A 156 -6.28 -8.22 12.10
CA TYR A 156 -5.87 -9.61 12.18
C TYR A 156 -4.83 -9.82 13.29
N SER A 157 -5.02 -10.89 14.05
CA SER A 157 -4.12 -11.35 15.12
C SER A 157 -3.63 -12.76 14.80
N GLY A 158 -2.59 -13.23 15.50
CA GLY A 158 -2.05 -14.58 15.27
C GLY A 158 -1.34 -14.73 13.92
N ILE A 159 -0.81 -13.63 13.39
CA ILE A 159 -0.08 -13.61 12.12
C ILE A 159 1.41 -13.69 12.38
N TYR A 160 2.10 -14.59 11.68
CA TYR A 160 3.56 -14.70 11.71
C TYR A 160 4.12 -14.68 10.29
N VAL A 161 5.02 -13.73 10.01
CA VAL A 161 5.62 -13.51 8.69
C VAL A 161 7.11 -13.84 8.78
N TYR A 162 7.62 -14.70 7.90
CA TYR A 162 9.00 -15.14 7.95
C TYR A 162 9.56 -15.53 6.58
N VAL A 163 10.90 -15.57 6.50
CA VAL A 163 11.63 -16.18 5.38
C VAL A 163 12.10 -17.57 5.81
N PRO A 164 11.74 -18.65 5.12
CA PRO A 164 12.20 -20.00 5.47
C PRO A 164 13.72 -20.12 5.45
N GLU A 165 14.32 -20.75 6.45
CA GLU A 165 15.79 -20.92 6.54
C GLU A 165 16.38 -21.62 5.30
N GLY A 166 15.68 -22.62 4.75
CA GLY A 166 16.10 -23.35 3.56
C GLY A 166 16.03 -22.54 2.25
N ALA A 167 15.55 -21.30 2.28
CA ALA A 167 15.50 -20.44 1.11
C ALA A 167 16.86 -19.85 0.74
N ILE A 168 17.76 -19.71 1.72
CA ILE A 168 19.08 -19.11 1.57
C ILE A 168 20.14 -20.21 1.66
N ARG A 169 20.84 -20.47 0.56
CA ARG A 169 22.00 -21.34 0.48
C ARG A 169 23.25 -20.58 0.89
N ASP A 170 24.06 -21.21 1.74
CA ASP A 170 25.36 -20.71 2.21
C ASP A 170 25.33 -19.27 2.80
N GLY A 171 24.14 -18.82 3.23
CA GLY A 171 23.93 -17.48 3.80
C GLY A 171 23.90 -16.33 2.78
N VAL A 172 24.03 -16.59 1.47
CA VAL A 172 24.20 -15.53 0.45
C VAL A 172 23.36 -15.72 -0.82
N GLU A 173 22.90 -16.94 -1.13
CA GLU A 173 22.23 -17.23 -2.39
C GLU A 173 20.80 -17.72 -2.19
N LEU A 174 19.85 -17.15 -2.93
CA LEU A 174 18.47 -17.64 -2.93
C LEU A 174 18.28 -18.76 -3.95
N VAL A 175 17.55 -19.81 -3.56
CA VAL A 175 17.22 -20.90 -4.47
C VAL A 175 16.42 -20.37 -5.68
N GLY A 176 17.03 -20.43 -6.87
CA GLY A 176 16.42 -19.92 -8.10
C GLY A 176 16.30 -18.39 -8.17
N GLY A 177 16.95 -17.65 -7.27
CA GLY A 177 16.79 -16.19 -7.14
C GLY A 177 15.39 -15.78 -6.69
N ILE A 178 14.63 -16.69 -6.10
CA ILE A 178 13.28 -16.41 -5.57
C ILE A 178 13.41 -16.10 -4.08
N LEU A 179 12.88 -14.97 -3.64
CA LEU A 179 12.72 -14.63 -2.23
C LEU A 179 11.34 -15.12 -1.77
N PRO A 180 11.25 -16.25 -1.02
CA PRO A 180 10.00 -16.69 -0.43
C PRO A 180 9.71 -15.95 0.87
N ILE A 181 8.52 -15.38 0.98
CA ILE A 181 7.95 -14.87 2.23
C ILE A 181 6.75 -15.75 2.58
N ASN A 182 6.80 -16.40 3.73
CA ASN A 182 5.71 -17.21 4.24
C ASN A 182 4.93 -16.42 5.30
N VAL A 183 3.61 -16.48 5.19
CA VAL A 183 2.67 -15.98 6.19
C VAL A 183 1.98 -17.18 6.81
N LEU A 184 2.02 -17.27 8.14
CA LEU A 184 1.25 -18.21 8.93
C LEU A 184 0.09 -17.45 9.56
N GLU A 185 -1.13 -17.83 9.19
CA GLU A 185 -2.37 -17.27 9.71
C GLU A 185 -2.97 -18.25 10.72
N ALA A 186 -2.74 -18.02 12.02
CA ALA A 186 -3.20 -18.94 13.06
C ALA A 186 -4.67 -18.64 13.44
N PRO A 187 -5.61 -19.55 13.17
CA PRO A 187 -7.01 -19.36 13.56
C PRO A 187 -7.18 -19.50 15.08
N VAL A 188 -8.10 -18.72 15.65
CA VAL A 188 -8.54 -18.92 17.03
C VAL A 188 -9.43 -20.16 17.07
N SER A 189 -9.00 -21.20 17.78
CA SER A 189 -9.71 -22.48 17.86
C SER A 189 -10.68 -22.58 19.04
N GLU A 190 -10.42 -21.88 20.15
CA GLU A 190 -11.24 -21.97 21.37
C GLU A 190 -11.17 -20.65 22.18
N VAL A 191 -12.32 -20.18 22.66
CA VAL A 191 -12.43 -19.04 23.60
C VAL A 191 -13.09 -19.54 24.87
N LYS A 192 -12.37 -19.51 26.00
CA LYS A 192 -12.91 -19.89 27.32
C LYS A 192 -13.19 -18.64 28.15
N ILE A 193 -14.42 -18.48 28.59
CA ILE A 193 -14.80 -17.43 29.54
C ILE A 193 -15.10 -18.11 30.89
N LYS A 194 -14.38 -17.71 31.93
CA LYS A 194 -14.66 -18.10 33.32
C LYS A 194 -15.24 -16.90 34.04
N TYR A 195 -16.49 -17.01 34.46
CA TYR A 195 -17.10 -16.04 35.37
C TYR A 195 -16.82 -16.50 36.79
N TYR A 196 -16.28 -15.61 37.61
CA TYR A 196 -16.25 -15.76 39.06
C TYR A 196 -17.35 -14.86 39.61
N ASP A 197 -18.40 -15.49 40.13
CA ASP A 197 -19.41 -14.81 40.92
C ASP A 197 -18.99 -14.91 42.38
N ALA A 198 -18.83 -13.76 43.03
CA ALA A 198 -18.45 -13.65 44.43
C ALA A 198 -19.69 -13.18 45.20
N GLU A 199 -20.66 -14.07 45.37
CA GLU A 199 -21.66 -13.95 46.43
C GLU A 199 -21.03 -14.20 47.81
#